data_AF-A0A259LYH1-F1
#
_entry.id   AF-A0A259LYH1-F1
#
_cell.length_a   1.000
_cell.length_b   1.000
_cell.length_c   1.000
_cell.angle_alpha   90.00
_cell.angle_beta   90.00
_cell.angle_gamma   90.00
#
_symmetry.space_group_name_H-M   'P 1'
#
loop_
_entity.id
_entity.type
_entity.pdbx_description
1 polymer ?
#
loop_
_entity_poly.entity_id
_entity_poly.type
_entity_poly.pdbx_seq_one_letter_code
_entity_poly.pdbx_strand_id
1 'polypeptide(L)'
;MARGGINKALVTRAHQAVLARGENPSIDAIRIELGNTGSKSTIHRYLKELEEEASTRLDDEALLSQPIKDLIARLASRLQEEAHGIVEESKSRYEHQIKELSDRCTALTQEAGQLGDQQKVLESRLDETSAQLAAKSAACDALDKQLNEAGQREASTTALLKEKQAHIESLEEKHRHSREALEHYRESVKEQRDQDQRRHEQQIQQLQAEIRTLNQTISVKQGDLTQLNKDNARLVSELGAARKATQDLESKLNRTDAKLEDANKQLQTQTTDLQQYADSAQRQASQIDELTQRLESAQSKVQDFTVS
;
A
#
# COMPACT_ATOMS: atom_id res chain seq x y z
N MET A 1 111.59 35.55 59.86
CA MET A 1 111.97 35.74 58.45
C MET A 1 112.54 37.14 58.29
N ALA A 2 113.86 37.26 58.21
CA ALA A 2 114.54 38.55 58.03
C ALA A 2 114.22 39.09 56.62
N ARG A 3 113.45 40.17 56.55
CA ARG A 3 113.02 40.80 55.29
C ARG A 3 114.17 41.63 54.73
N GLY A 4 114.60 41.33 53.51
CA GLY A 4 115.66 42.05 52.80
C GLY A 4 115.30 43.52 52.56
N GLY A 5 116.31 44.39 52.62
CA GLY A 5 116.16 45.82 52.37
C GLY A 5 115.75 46.15 50.93
N ILE A 6 115.12 47.31 50.74
CA ILE A 6 114.63 47.78 49.44
C ILE A 6 115.77 48.25 48.55
N ASN A 7 115.65 47.95 47.25
CA ASN A 7 116.64 48.26 46.23
C ASN A 7 116.14 49.35 45.26
N LYS A 8 117.06 50.14 44.68
CA LYS A 8 116.76 51.28 43.77
C LYS A 8 115.88 50.88 42.58
N ALA A 9 116.08 49.68 42.04
CA ALA A 9 115.32 49.14 40.90
C ALA A 9 113.83 48.88 41.18
N LEU A 10 113.46 48.66 42.45
CA LEU A 10 112.06 48.50 42.83
C LEU A 10 111.37 49.87 42.89
N VAL A 11 112.08 50.88 43.41
CA VAL A 11 111.59 52.26 43.51
C VAL A 11 111.38 52.87 42.12
N THR A 12 112.27 52.60 41.15
CA THR A 12 112.08 53.04 39.74
C THR A 12 110.85 52.43 39.09
N ARG A 13 110.65 51.12 39.25
CA ARG A 13 109.50 50.44 38.68
C ARG A 13 108.19 50.97 39.28
N ALA A 14 108.16 51.16 40.60
CA ALA A 14 107.01 51.75 41.28
C ALA A 14 106.77 53.20 40.84
N HIS A 15 107.82 54.01 40.70
CA HIS A 15 107.73 55.37 40.17
C HIS A 15 107.12 55.40 38.76
N GLN A 16 107.61 54.55 37.85
CA GLN A 16 107.07 54.46 36.48
C GLN A 16 105.63 53.97 36.43
N ALA A 17 105.24 53.02 37.28
CA ALA A 17 103.87 52.52 37.35
C ALA A 17 102.88 53.59 37.87
N VAL A 18 103.30 54.42 38.82
CA VAL A 18 102.52 55.56 39.31
C VAL A 18 102.39 56.63 38.22
N LEU A 19 103.48 56.91 37.50
CA LEU A 19 103.47 57.88 36.39
C LEU A 19 102.61 57.44 35.21
N ALA A 20 102.64 56.14 34.85
CA ALA A 20 101.81 55.56 33.79
C ALA A 20 100.31 55.58 34.14
N ARG A 21 99.97 55.65 35.43
CA ARG A 21 98.59 55.87 35.90
C ARG A 21 98.19 57.35 35.99
N GLY A 22 99.11 58.28 35.73
CA GLY A 22 98.85 59.72 35.75
C GLY A 22 98.78 60.34 37.14
N GLU A 23 99.24 59.64 38.18
CA GLU A 23 99.28 60.14 39.56
C GLU A 23 100.63 60.81 39.90
N ASN A 24 100.62 61.80 40.80
CA ASN A 24 101.85 62.46 41.23
C ASN A 24 102.71 61.50 42.08
N PRO A 25 104.01 61.29 41.73
CA PRO A 25 104.89 60.35 42.41
C PRO A 25 105.32 60.84 43.80
N SER A 26 104.41 60.79 44.78
CA SER A 26 104.71 61.08 46.18
C SER A 26 105.31 59.85 46.88
N ILE A 27 106.08 60.09 47.96
CA ILE A 27 106.74 59.01 48.73
C ILE A 27 105.72 57.96 49.20
N ASP A 28 104.53 58.40 49.59
CA ASP A 28 103.49 57.50 50.12
C ASP A 28 102.80 56.71 48.97
N ALA A 29 102.63 57.30 47.78
CA ALA A 29 102.10 56.60 46.59
C ALA A 29 103.04 55.48 46.13
N ILE A 30 104.34 55.76 46.09
CA ILE A 30 105.36 54.77 45.73
C ILE A 30 105.48 53.68 46.80
N ARG A 31 105.32 54.03 48.08
CA ARG A 31 105.30 53.06 49.18
C ARG A 31 104.10 52.11 49.12
N ILE A 32 102.93 52.61 48.72
CA ILE A 32 101.74 51.78 48.49
C ILE A 32 102.00 50.78 47.35
N GLU A 33 102.58 51.24 46.24
CA GLU A 33 102.91 50.38 45.09
C GLU A 33 104.00 49.35 45.42
N LEU A 34 104.89 49.66 46.37
CA LEU A 34 105.89 48.73 46.93
C LEU A 34 105.32 47.81 48.02
N GLY A 35 104.00 47.79 48.23
CA GLY A 35 103.33 46.90 49.19
C GLY A 35 103.56 47.27 50.66
N ASN A 36 103.62 48.57 50.97
CA ASN A 36 103.92 49.13 52.29
C ASN A 36 105.28 48.71 52.88
N THR A 37 106.18 48.23 52.04
CA THR A 37 107.55 47.91 52.43
C THR A 37 108.42 49.15 52.28
N GLY A 38 109.32 49.38 53.24
CA GLY A 38 110.34 50.43 53.16
C GLY A 38 110.18 51.57 54.14
N SER A 39 111.31 52.05 54.66
CA SER A 39 111.38 53.31 55.38
C SER A 39 111.21 54.49 54.41
N LYS A 40 110.37 55.46 54.82
CA LYS A 40 110.09 56.69 54.08
C LYS A 40 111.37 57.44 53.67
N SER A 41 112.42 57.38 54.49
CA SER A 41 113.74 57.97 54.21
C SER A 41 114.50 57.30 53.07
N THR A 42 114.38 55.98 52.90
CA THR A 42 115.09 55.21 51.86
C THR A 42 114.43 55.41 50.49
N ILE A 43 113.10 55.46 50.45
CA ILE A 43 112.33 55.76 49.23
C ILE A 43 112.62 57.20 48.77
N HIS A 44 112.65 58.16 49.71
CA HIS A 44 112.98 59.55 49.40
C HIS A 44 114.42 59.72 48.85
N ARG A 45 115.40 58.98 49.40
CA ARG A 45 116.78 59.02 48.88
C ARG A 45 116.85 58.54 47.44
N TYR A 46 116.22 57.40 47.13
CA TYR A 46 116.21 56.86 45.77
C TYR A 46 115.37 57.68 44.79
N LEU A 47 114.27 58.31 45.24
CA LEU A 47 113.50 59.26 44.43
C LEU A 47 114.34 60.48 44.03
N LYS A 48 115.08 61.06 44.98
CA LYS A 48 115.97 62.20 44.70
C LYS A 48 117.08 61.82 43.72
N GLU A 49 117.67 60.63 43.86
CA GLU A 49 118.66 60.11 42.90
C GLU A 49 118.05 59.93 41.48
N LEU A 50 116.75 59.59 41.37
CA LEU A 50 116.07 59.44 40.07
C LEU A 50 115.68 60.76 39.43
N GLU A 51 115.31 61.76 40.23
CA GLU A 51 115.07 63.12 39.75
C GLU A 51 116.38 63.75 39.24
N GLU A 52 117.51 63.52 39.93
CA GLU A 52 118.83 63.96 39.49
C GLU A 52 119.26 63.26 38.17
N GLU A 53 119.03 61.94 38.02
CA GLU A 53 119.29 61.22 36.77
C GLU A 53 118.37 61.68 35.61
N ALA A 54 117.08 61.95 35.87
CA ALA A 54 116.16 62.44 34.84
C ALA A 54 116.49 63.86 34.37
N SER A 55 116.97 64.72 35.29
CA SER A 55 117.36 66.10 34.98
C SER A 55 118.56 66.16 34.01
N THR A 56 119.49 65.20 34.10
CA THR A 56 120.67 65.16 33.19
C THR A 56 120.37 64.76 31.75
N ARG A 57 119.22 64.11 31.44
CA ARG A 57 118.89 63.67 30.06
C ARG A 57 118.27 64.76 29.18
N LEU A 58 117.82 65.87 29.77
CA LEU A 58 117.19 66.98 29.04
C LEU A 58 118.20 68.06 28.61
N ASP A 59 119.44 68.03 29.11
CA ASP A 59 120.47 69.03 28.80
C ASP A 59 121.29 68.72 27.52
N ASP A 60 121.14 67.53 26.93
CA ASP A 60 121.83 67.13 25.68
C ASP A 60 121.27 67.84 24.43
N GLU A 61 120.14 68.54 24.55
CA GLU A 61 119.55 69.34 23.48
C GLU A 61 120.41 70.58 23.15
N ALA A 62 121.35 70.97 24.01
CA ALA A 62 122.24 72.13 23.83
C ALA A 62 123.49 71.87 22.96
N LEU A 63 123.86 70.61 22.69
CA LEU A 63 125.13 70.25 22.02
C LEU A 63 125.03 70.02 20.50
N LEU A 64 123.81 69.99 19.95
CA LEU A 64 123.59 69.83 18.51
C LEU A 64 123.63 71.20 17.82
N SER A 65 124.43 71.32 16.75
CA SER A 65 124.50 72.56 15.96
C SER A 65 123.14 72.84 15.30
N GLN A 66 122.75 74.12 15.28
CA GLN A 66 121.46 74.59 14.73
C GLN A 66 121.10 73.99 13.35
N PRO A 67 122.03 73.80 12.41
CA PRO A 67 121.72 73.19 11.09
C PRO A 67 121.29 71.72 11.16
N ILE A 68 121.81 70.93 12.11
CA ILE A 68 121.47 69.52 12.27
C ILE A 68 120.08 69.37 12.90
N LYS A 69 119.74 70.23 13.86
CA LYS A 69 118.40 70.31 14.45
C LYS A 69 117.34 70.65 13.39
N ASP A 70 117.63 71.60 12.52
CA ASP A 70 116.73 71.96 11.42
C ASP A 70 116.52 70.81 10.42
N LEU A 71 117.56 70.02 10.12
CA LEU A 71 117.44 68.85 9.23
C LEU A 71 116.62 67.73 9.87
N ILE A 72 116.85 67.44 11.16
CA ILE A 72 116.09 66.43 11.92
C ILE A 72 114.62 66.88 12.05
N ALA A 73 114.36 68.16 12.32
CA ALA A 73 113.01 68.71 12.36
C ALA A 73 112.30 68.60 11.00
N ARG A 74 113.00 68.86 9.88
CA ARG A 74 112.44 68.67 8.53
C ARG A 74 112.18 67.19 8.21
N LEU A 75 113.08 66.29 8.61
CA LEU A 75 112.92 64.85 8.42
C LEU A 75 111.76 64.31 9.26
N ALA A 76 111.65 64.73 10.52
CA ALA A 76 110.55 64.40 11.40
C ALA A 76 109.21 64.94 10.85
N SER A 77 109.18 66.19 10.38
CA SER A 77 108.00 66.78 9.72
C SER A 77 107.59 65.97 8.49
N ARG A 78 108.55 65.56 7.64
CA ARG A 78 108.27 64.79 6.43
C ARG A 78 107.81 63.37 6.72
N LEU A 79 108.40 62.72 7.72
CA LEU A 79 107.99 61.39 8.17
C LEU A 79 106.60 61.44 8.84
N GLN A 80 106.29 62.53 9.55
CA GLN A 80 104.98 62.78 10.12
C GLN A 80 103.93 63.06 9.04
N GLU A 81 104.26 63.79 7.98
CA GLU A 81 103.41 63.97 6.80
C GLU A 81 103.16 62.65 6.06
N GLU A 82 104.19 61.83 5.83
CA GLU A 82 104.05 60.52 5.20
C GLU A 82 103.22 59.55 6.06
N ALA A 83 103.44 59.53 7.38
CA ALA A 83 102.65 58.73 8.31
C ALA A 83 101.18 59.21 8.36
N HIS A 84 100.94 60.53 8.35
CA HIS A 84 99.59 61.08 8.24
C HIS A 84 98.93 60.72 6.91
N GLY A 85 99.66 60.75 5.79
CA GLY A 85 99.16 60.33 4.48
C GLY A 85 98.71 58.87 4.44
N ILE A 86 99.51 57.95 4.98
CA ILE A 86 99.15 56.52 5.08
C ILE A 86 97.92 56.32 5.98
N VAL A 87 97.86 57.05 7.10
CA VAL A 87 96.73 57.00 8.02
C VAL A 87 95.46 57.54 7.35
N GLU A 88 95.51 58.66 6.63
CA GLU A 88 94.37 59.19 5.89
C GLU A 88 93.90 58.26 4.77
N GLU A 89 94.83 57.67 4.01
CA GLU A 89 94.49 56.69 2.97
C GLU A 89 93.81 55.45 3.58
N SER A 90 94.34 54.93 4.69
CA SER A 90 93.73 53.80 5.40
C SER A 90 92.36 54.14 5.98
N LYS A 91 92.20 55.35 6.56
CA LYS A 91 90.91 55.85 7.05
C LYS A 91 89.89 55.96 5.93
N SER A 92 90.27 56.55 4.79
CA SER A 92 89.42 56.65 3.61
C SER A 92 88.98 55.27 3.10
N ARG A 93 89.92 54.30 3.02
CA ARG A 93 89.59 52.92 2.65
C ARG A 93 88.61 52.27 3.63
N TYR A 94 88.81 52.42 4.95
CA TYR A 94 87.88 51.87 5.94
C TYR A 94 86.53 52.57 5.91
N GLU A 95 86.49 53.89 5.75
CA GLU A 95 85.23 54.63 5.59
C GLU A 95 84.46 54.17 4.35
N HIS A 96 85.15 53.91 3.23
CA HIS A 96 84.53 53.32 2.05
C HIS A 96 83.99 51.91 2.31
N GLN A 97 84.77 51.03 2.95
CA GLN A 97 84.32 49.68 3.29
C GLN A 97 83.14 49.68 4.27
N ILE A 98 83.14 50.56 5.28
CA ILE A 98 82.05 50.72 6.23
C ILE A 98 80.79 51.20 5.50
N LYS A 99 80.90 52.18 4.60
CA LYS A 99 79.78 52.64 3.77
C LYS A 99 79.22 51.52 2.93
N GLU A 100 80.06 50.80 2.17
CA GLU A 100 79.64 49.69 1.31
C GLU A 100 78.96 48.57 2.10
N LEU A 101 79.52 48.18 3.25
CA LEU A 101 78.90 47.20 4.13
C LEU A 101 77.58 47.71 4.73
N SER A 102 77.48 48.98 5.09
CA SER A 102 76.24 49.57 5.60
C SER A 102 75.15 49.61 4.53
N ASP A 103 75.51 49.97 3.30
CA ASP A 103 74.60 49.99 2.15
C ASP A 103 74.12 48.56 1.84
N ARG A 104 75.01 47.57 1.92
CA ARG A 104 74.64 46.17 1.74
C ARG A 104 73.74 45.65 2.86
N CYS A 105 74.02 46.01 4.11
CA CYS A 105 73.17 45.65 5.27
C CYS A 105 71.78 46.27 5.15
N THR A 106 71.68 47.54 4.74
CA THR A 106 70.39 48.20 4.54
C THR A 106 69.61 47.59 3.39
N ALA A 107 70.26 47.28 2.25
CA ALA A 107 69.64 46.59 1.12
C ALA A 107 69.09 45.20 1.52
N LEU A 108 69.89 44.39 2.22
CA LEU A 108 69.47 43.07 2.71
C LEU A 108 68.32 43.17 3.73
N THR A 109 68.33 44.20 4.58
CA THR A 109 67.24 44.43 5.55
C THR A 109 65.93 44.81 4.84
N GLN A 110 66.01 45.63 3.79
CA GLN A 110 64.85 45.96 2.96
C GLN A 110 64.30 44.73 2.23
N GLU A 111 65.17 43.91 1.64
CA GLU A 111 64.76 42.67 0.95
C GLU A 111 64.12 41.67 1.93
N ALA A 112 64.69 41.47 3.11
CA ALA A 112 64.10 40.64 4.16
C ALA A 112 62.72 41.17 4.61
N GLY A 113 62.56 42.50 4.71
CA GLY A 113 61.27 43.13 4.98
C GLY A 113 60.24 42.85 3.88
N GLN A 114 60.61 43.02 2.62
CA GLN A 114 59.74 42.75 1.47
C GLN A 114 59.32 41.27 1.39
N LEU A 115 60.25 40.35 1.60
CA LEU A 115 59.94 38.91 1.65
C LEU A 115 59.03 38.57 2.83
N GLY A 116 59.25 39.18 3.99
CA GLY A 116 58.38 39.02 5.16
C GLY A 116 56.95 39.51 4.92
N ASP A 117 56.79 40.63 4.22
CA ASP A 117 55.47 41.14 3.86
C ASP A 117 54.78 40.28 2.78
N GLN A 118 55.54 39.79 1.80
CA GLN A 118 55.03 38.82 0.82
C GLN A 118 54.57 37.51 1.49
N GLN A 119 55.33 37.01 2.46
CA GLN A 119 54.97 35.80 3.20
C GLN A 119 53.64 36.00 3.94
N LYS A 120 53.45 37.13 4.64
CA LYS A 120 52.18 37.43 5.33
C LYS A 120 50.98 37.47 4.36
N VAL A 121 51.16 38.06 3.19
CA VAL A 121 50.10 38.13 2.16
C VAL A 121 49.78 36.73 1.60
N LEU A 122 50.78 35.88 1.44
CA LEU A 122 50.58 34.50 1.00
C LEU A 122 49.89 33.65 2.08
N GLU A 123 50.29 33.80 3.34
CA GLU A 123 49.64 33.14 4.49
C GLU A 123 48.17 33.56 4.60
N SER A 124 47.86 34.86 4.49
CA SER A 124 46.46 35.31 4.53
C SER A 124 45.62 34.75 3.38
N ARG A 125 46.20 34.65 2.17
CA ARG A 125 45.53 34.02 1.02
C ARG A 125 45.34 32.51 1.20
N LEU A 126 46.30 31.83 1.81
CA LEU A 126 46.18 30.41 2.13
C LEU A 126 45.03 30.19 3.13
N ASP A 127 44.96 31.01 4.18
CA ASP A 127 43.89 30.94 5.17
C ASP A 127 42.52 31.19 4.54
N GLU A 128 42.39 32.23 3.72
CA GLU A 128 41.15 32.53 2.98
C GLU A 128 40.71 31.37 2.08
N THR A 129 41.63 30.81 1.30
CA THR A 129 41.31 29.69 0.39
C THR A 129 40.97 28.41 1.14
N SER A 130 41.65 28.14 2.26
CA SER A 130 41.33 27.01 3.14
C SER A 130 39.94 27.14 3.76
N ALA A 131 39.57 28.34 4.20
CA ALA A 131 38.25 28.64 4.74
C ALA A 131 37.15 28.50 3.66
N GLN A 132 37.42 28.96 2.44
CA GLN A 132 36.50 28.78 1.30
C GLN A 132 36.32 27.29 0.93
N LEU A 133 37.41 26.51 0.94
CA LEU A 133 37.35 25.08 0.67
C LEU A 133 36.54 24.34 1.74
N ALA A 134 36.77 24.66 3.02
CA ALA A 134 36.01 24.12 4.13
C ALA A 134 34.51 24.45 4.01
N ALA A 135 34.18 25.71 3.69
CA ALA A 135 32.80 26.14 3.48
C ALA A 135 32.13 25.40 2.32
N LYS A 136 32.83 25.23 1.18
CA LYS A 136 32.31 24.46 0.04
C LYS A 136 32.13 22.98 0.37
N SER A 137 33.07 22.37 1.11
CA SER A 137 32.93 20.97 1.53
C SER A 137 31.71 20.77 2.44
N ALA A 138 31.50 21.65 3.41
CA ALA A 138 30.32 21.62 4.27
C ALA A 138 29.01 21.83 3.48
N ALA A 139 29.03 22.66 2.44
CA ALA A 139 27.89 22.86 1.55
C ALA A 139 27.59 21.60 0.71
N CYS A 140 28.63 20.92 0.19
CA CYS A 140 28.48 19.63 -0.49
C CYS A 140 27.89 18.58 0.44
N ASP A 141 28.41 18.43 1.66
CA ASP A 141 27.90 17.48 2.65
C ASP A 141 26.43 17.75 3.00
N ALA A 142 26.03 19.03 3.08
CA ALA A 142 24.65 19.43 3.31
C ALA A 142 23.74 19.06 2.13
N LEU A 143 24.20 19.29 0.89
CA LEU A 143 23.48 18.91 -0.32
C LEU A 143 23.33 17.39 -0.45
N ASP A 144 24.37 16.62 -0.13
CA ASP A 144 24.32 15.15 -0.16
C ASP A 144 23.31 14.61 0.87
N LYS A 145 23.24 15.20 2.06
CA LYS A 145 22.21 14.87 3.06
C LYS A 145 20.81 15.17 2.53
N GLN A 146 20.60 16.34 1.92
CA GLN A 146 19.31 16.71 1.34
C GLN A 146 18.90 15.77 0.19
N LEU A 147 19.85 15.38 -0.66
CA LEU A 147 19.61 14.43 -1.75
C LEU A 147 19.21 13.06 -1.21
N ASN A 148 19.90 12.58 -0.18
CA ASN A 148 19.57 11.32 0.48
C ASN A 148 18.18 11.37 1.14
N GLU A 149 17.84 12.45 1.84
CA GLU A 149 16.51 12.64 2.41
C GLU A 149 15.42 12.70 1.33
N ALA A 150 15.67 13.41 0.23
CA ALA A 150 14.75 13.48 -0.90
C ALA A 150 14.53 12.09 -1.53
N GLY A 151 15.60 11.33 -1.75
CA GLY A 151 15.53 9.96 -2.26
C GLY A 151 14.78 9.01 -1.33
N GLN A 152 14.96 9.14 -0.01
CA GLN A 152 14.17 8.37 0.98
C GLN A 152 12.69 8.74 0.94
N ARG A 153 12.36 10.04 0.84
CA ARG A 153 10.97 10.51 0.70
C ARG A 153 10.34 9.97 -0.58
N GLU A 154 11.06 10.01 -1.71
CA GLU A 154 10.60 9.48 -2.99
C GLU A 154 10.38 7.96 -2.95
N ALA A 155 11.30 7.21 -2.34
CA ALA A 155 11.13 5.77 -2.16
C ALA A 155 9.90 5.44 -1.30
N SER A 156 9.69 6.19 -0.21
CA SER A 156 8.53 6.04 0.67
C SER A 156 7.21 6.35 -0.03
N THR A 157 7.12 7.47 -0.75
CA THR A 157 5.92 7.83 -1.51
C THR A 157 5.65 6.85 -2.64
N THR A 158 6.69 6.36 -3.32
CA THR A 158 6.57 5.33 -4.35
C THR A 158 6.05 4.01 -3.79
N ALA A 159 6.50 3.60 -2.60
CA ALA A 159 5.99 2.41 -1.91
C ALA A 159 4.51 2.58 -1.54
N LEU A 160 4.13 3.73 -0.98
CA LEU A 160 2.72 4.04 -0.68
C LEU A 160 1.85 4.05 -1.94
N LEU A 161 2.33 4.61 -3.04
CA LEU A 161 1.60 4.60 -4.32
C LEU A 161 1.36 3.17 -4.81
N LYS A 162 2.37 2.29 -4.74
CA LYS A 162 2.21 0.87 -5.10
C LYS A 162 1.20 0.15 -4.21
N GLU A 163 1.23 0.40 -2.90
CA GLU A 163 0.25 -0.19 -1.98
C GLU A 163 -1.17 0.28 -2.30
N LYS A 164 -1.36 1.59 -2.54
CA LYS A 164 -2.67 2.13 -2.93
C LYS A 164 -3.15 1.59 -4.26
N GLN A 165 -2.26 1.42 -5.24
CA GLN A 165 -2.59 0.82 -6.52
C GLN A 165 -3.07 -0.63 -6.37
N ALA A 166 -2.35 -1.45 -5.60
CA ALA A 166 -2.77 -2.82 -5.31
C ALA A 166 -4.11 -2.88 -4.55
N HIS A 167 -4.35 -1.94 -3.64
CA HIS A 167 -5.64 -1.84 -2.95
C HIS A 167 -6.79 -1.46 -3.90
N ILE A 168 -6.56 -0.54 -4.84
CA ILE A 168 -7.54 -0.17 -5.87
C ILE A 168 -7.86 -1.38 -6.74
N GLU A 169 -6.85 -2.10 -7.23
CA GLU A 169 -7.03 -3.31 -8.03
C GLU A 169 -7.84 -4.38 -7.29
N SER A 170 -7.56 -4.60 -6.00
CA SER A 170 -8.33 -5.53 -5.16
C SER A 170 -9.79 -5.09 -4.98
N LEU A 171 -10.07 -3.78 -4.84
CA LEU A 171 -11.44 -3.27 -4.78
C LEU A 171 -12.16 -3.43 -6.10
N GLU A 172 -11.51 -3.13 -7.22
CA GLU A 172 -12.07 -3.32 -8.56
C GLU A 172 -12.40 -4.78 -8.83
N GLU A 173 -11.54 -5.72 -8.43
CA GLU A 173 -11.80 -7.15 -8.52
C GLU A 173 -13.00 -7.58 -7.68
N LYS A 174 -13.11 -7.11 -6.43
CA LYS A 174 -14.31 -7.37 -5.58
C LYS A 174 -15.58 -6.79 -6.20
N HIS A 175 -15.50 -5.60 -6.80
CA HIS A 175 -16.63 -5.00 -7.51
C HIS A 175 -17.00 -5.79 -8.77
N ARG A 176 -16.02 -6.28 -9.53
CA ARG A 176 -16.23 -7.14 -10.69
C ARG A 176 -16.96 -8.42 -10.27
N HIS A 177 -16.46 -9.12 -9.26
CA HIS A 177 -17.11 -10.33 -8.74
C HIS A 177 -18.52 -10.08 -8.19
N SER A 178 -18.75 -8.94 -7.54
CA SER A 178 -20.10 -8.56 -7.10
C SER A 178 -21.06 -8.34 -8.27
N ARG A 179 -20.58 -7.76 -9.38
CA ARG A 179 -21.38 -7.60 -10.61
C ARG A 179 -21.66 -8.95 -11.27
N GLU A 180 -20.64 -9.78 -11.45
CA GLU A 180 -20.77 -11.13 -12.02
C GLU A 180 -21.76 -11.99 -11.20
N ALA A 181 -21.68 -11.95 -9.86
CA ALA A 181 -22.63 -12.65 -9.00
C ALA A 181 -24.07 -12.14 -9.16
N LEU A 182 -24.27 -10.83 -9.33
CA LEU A 182 -25.58 -10.25 -9.59
C LEU A 182 -26.13 -10.61 -10.97
N GLU A 183 -25.26 -10.70 -11.98
CA GLU A 183 -25.62 -11.15 -13.32
C GLU A 183 -26.07 -12.61 -13.30
N HIS A 184 -25.28 -13.49 -12.68
CA HIS A 184 -25.66 -14.89 -12.49
C HIS A 184 -26.96 -15.06 -11.70
N TYR A 185 -27.19 -14.25 -10.66
CA TYR A 185 -28.45 -14.28 -9.94
C TYR A 185 -29.63 -13.86 -10.82
N ARG A 186 -29.46 -12.78 -11.62
CA ARG A 186 -30.50 -12.32 -12.57
C ARG A 186 -30.80 -13.36 -13.64
N GLU A 187 -29.77 -13.98 -14.20
CA GLU A 187 -29.90 -15.06 -15.18
C GLU A 187 -30.60 -16.28 -14.57
N SER A 188 -30.20 -16.70 -13.36
CA SER A 188 -30.83 -17.81 -12.66
C SER A 188 -32.31 -17.56 -12.39
N VAL A 189 -32.69 -16.35 -11.96
CA VAL A 189 -34.10 -15.99 -11.73
C VAL A 189 -34.88 -15.96 -13.04
N LYS A 190 -34.27 -15.46 -14.12
CA LYS A 190 -34.88 -15.48 -15.44
C LYS A 190 -35.12 -16.91 -15.93
N GLU A 191 -34.10 -17.77 -15.85
CA GLU A 191 -34.18 -19.17 -16.24
C GLU A 191 -35.25 -19.92 -15.43
N GLN A 192 -35.34 -19.66 -14.12
CA GLN A 192 -36.39 -20.22 -13.28
C GLN A 192 -37.80 -19.81 -13.76
N ARG A 193 -38.02 -18.53 -14.05
CA ARG A 193 -39.30 -18.04 -14.58
C ARG A 193 -39.62 -18.64 -15.94
N ASP A 194 -38.64 -18.75 -16.83
CA ASP A 194 -38.81 -19.34 -18.15
C ASP A 194 -39.16 -20.83 -18.04
N GLN A 195 -38.56 -21.56 -17.10
CA GLN A 195 -38.90 -22.96 -16.81
C GLN A 195 -40.32 -23.11 -16.27
N ASP A 196 -40.73 -22.28 -15.31
CA ASP A 196 -42.09 -22.31 -14.77
C ASP A 196 -43.13 -21.94 -15.83
N GLN A 197 -42.83 -20.97 -16.70
CA GLN A 197 -43.68 -20.64 -17.84
C GLN A 197 -43.85 -21.83 -18.80
N ARG A 198 -42.76 -22.54 -19.14
CA ARG A 198 -42.84 -23.75 -19.98
C ARG A 198 -43.67 -24.85 -19.33
N ARG A 199 -43.54 -25.06 -18.02
CA ARG A 199 -44.35 -26.03 -17.27
C ARG A 199 -45.83 -25.68 -17.32
N HIS A 200 -46.17 -24.41 -17.08
CA HIS A 200 -47.56 -23.96 -17.16
C HIS A 200 -48.13 -24.08 -18.58
N GLU A 201 -47.34 -23.75 -19.61
CA GLU A 201 -47.76 -23.91 -21.00
C GLU A 201 -48.02 -25.39 -21.34
N GLN A 202 -47.17 -26.30 -20.86
CA GLN A 202 -47.39 -27.74 -21.01
C GLN A 202 -48.68 -28.21 -20.31
N GLN A 203 -48.95 -27.75 -19.08
CA GLN A 203 -50.19 -28.06 -18.35
C GLN A 203 -51.43 -27.55 -19.09
N ILE A 204 -51.37 -26.32 -19.62
CA ILE A 204 -52.47 -25.75 -20.42
C ILE A 204 -52.72 -26.61 -21.66
N GLN A 205 -51.67 -27.04 -22.38
CA GLN A 205 -51.82 -27.91 -23.55
C GLN A 205 -52.43 -29.27 -23.18
N GLN A 206 -52.04 -29.86 -22.05
CA GLN A 206 -52.64 -31.11 -21.55
C GLN A 206 -54.12 -30.95 -21.24
N LEU A 207 -54.51 -29.92 -20.47
CA LEU A 207 -55.92 -29.63 -20.15
C LEU A 207 -56.73 -29.35 -21.42
N GLN A 208 -56.17 -28.61 -22.39
CA GLN A 208 -56.82 -28.39 -23.68
C GLN A 208 -57.03 -29.70 -24.46
N ALA A 209 -56.08 -30.64 -24.42
CA ALA A 209 -56.24 -31.95 -25.03
C ALA A 209 -57.34 -32.76 -24.32
N GLU A 210 -57.34 -32.78 -22.98
CA GLU A 210 -58.39 -33.42 -22.19
C GLU A 210 -59.78 -32.85 -22.50
N ILE A 211 -59.93 -31.51 -22.55
CA ILE A 211 -61.18 -30.86 -22.95
C ILE A 211 -61.64 -31.32 -24.34
N ARG A 212 -60.73 -31.44 -25.32
CA ARG A 212 -61.07 -31.96 -26.65
C ARG A 212 -61.57 -33.40 -26.58
N THR A 213 -60.89 -34.27 -25.83
CA THR A 213 -61.31 -35.68 -25.68
C THR A 213 -62.65 -35.83 -24.95
N LEU A 214 -62.90 -35.02 -23.92
CA LEU A 214 -64.18 -34.99 -23.20
C LEU A 214 -65.31 -34.48 -24.10
N ASN A 215 -65.08 -33.41 -24.88
CA ASN A 215 -66.06 -32.93 -25.85
C ASN A 215 -66.38 -33.97 -26.93
N GLN A 216 -65.37 -34.70 -27.42
CA GLN A 216 -65.59 -35.81 -28.35
C GLN A 216 -66.42 -36.93 -27.69
N THR A 217 -66.12 -37.28 -26.45
CA THR A 217 -66.88 -38.28 -25.68
C THR A 217 -68.32 -37.86 -25.47
N ILE A 218 -68.56 -36.58 -25.11
CA ILE A 218 -69.90 -36.01 -24.98
C ILE A 218 -70.66 -36.09 -26.31
N SER A 219 -70.02 -35.73 -27.43
CA SER A 219 -70.63 -35.83 -28.77
C SER A 219 -71.06 -37.26 -29.11
N VAL A 220 -70.21 -38.25 -28.82
CA VAL A 220 -70.56 -39.67 -28.99
C VAL A 220 -71.74 -40.06 -28.10
N LYS A 221 -71.71 -39.69 -26.80
CA LYS A 221 -72.80 -39.99 -25.87
C LYS A 221 -74.12 -39.31 -26.23
N GLN A 222 -74.08 -38.09 -26.78
CA GLN A 222 -75.25 -37.43 -27.34
C GLN A 222 -75.79 -38.21 -28.54
N GLY A 223 -74.91 -38.69 -29.42
CA GLY A 223 -75.27 -39.61 -30.51
C GLY A 223 -76.00 -40.86 -29.99
N ASP A 224 -75.41 -41.57 -29.04
CA ASP A 224 -76.00 -42.77 -28.41
C ASP A 224 -77.38 -42.45 -27.80
N LEU A 225 -77.50 -41.34 -27.06
CA LEU A 225 -78.77 -40.89 -26.47
C LEU A 225 -79.84 -40.61 -27.53
N THR A 226 -79.48 -39.96 -28.63
CA THR A 226 -80.44 -39.72 -29.73
C THR A 226 -80.89 -41.01 -30.40
N GLN A 227 -79.99 -41.99 -30.55
CA GLN A 227 -80.33 -43.30 -31.10
C GLN A 227 -81.26 -44.07 -30.16
N LEU A 228 -80.93 -44.14 -28.87
CA LEU A 228 -81.80 -44.76 -27.86
C LEU A 228 -83.18 -44.10 -27.79
N ASN A 229 -83.27 -42.76 -27.92
CA ASN A 229 -84.55 -42.06 -27.98
C ASN A 229 -85.38 -42.44 -29.21
N LYS A 230 -84.76 -42.62 -30.38
CA LYS A 230 -85.44 -43.13 -31.58
C LYS A 230 -85.93 -44.56 -31.40
N ASP A 231 -85.09 -45.42 -30.84
CA ASP A 231 -85.43 -46.82 -30.57
C ASP A 231 -86.55 -46.92 -29.53
N ASN A 232 -86.53 -46.11 -28.48
CA ASN A 232 -87.62 -45.99 -27.51
C ASN A 232 -88.93 -45.53 -28.18
N ALA A 233 -88.88 -44.50 -29.03
CA ALA A 233 -90.07 -44.05 -29.76
C ALA A 233 -90.64 -45.15 -30.67
N ARG A 234 -89.76 -45.92 -31.33
CA ARG A 234 -90.13 -47.09 -32.13
C ARG A 234 -90.79 -48.18 -31.28
N LEU A 235 -90.17 -48.56 -30.16
CA LEU A 235 -90.72 -49.56 -29.24
C LEU A 235 -92.07 -49.12 -28.66
N VAL A 236 -92.25 -47.84 -28.33
CA VAL A 236 -93.55 -47.30 -27.88
C VAL A 236 -94.60 -47.44 -28.98
N SER A 237 -94.24 -47.18 -30.24
CA SER A 237 -95.14 -47.38 -31.38
C SER A 237 -95.50 -48.87 -31.58
N GLU A 238 -94.52 -49.76 -31.51
CA GLU A 238 -94.71 -51.22 -31.60
C GLU A 238 -95.58 -51.74 -30.45
N LEU A 239 -95.34 -51.29 -29.20
CA LEU A 239 -96.20 -51.59 -28.05
C LEU A 239 -97.62 -51.07 -28.24
N GLY A 240 -97.79 -49.87 -28.79
CA GLY A 240 -99.09 -49.31 -29.12
C GLY A 240 -99.84 -50.14 -30.17
N ALA A 241 -99.14 -50.60 -31.21
CA ALA A 241 -99.69 -51.49 -32.23
C ALA A 241 -100.06 -52.87 -31.65
N ALA A 242 -99.20 -53.46 -30.82
CA ALA A 242 -99.47 -54.72 -30.13
C ALA A 242 -100.66 -54.62 -29.17
N ARG A 243 -100.79 -53.49 -28.45
CA ARG A 243 -101.98 -53.20 -27.60
C ARG A 243 -103.26 -53.09 -28.42
N LYS A 244 -103.23 -52.44 -29.57
CA LYS A 244 -104.39 -52.40 -30.48
C LYS A 244 -104.73 -53.80 -31.00
N ALA A 245 -103.73 -54.57 -31.42
CA ALA A 245 -103.93 -55.92 -31.91
C ALA A 245 -104.52 -56.85 -30.82
N THR A 246 -104.05 -56.72 -29.57
CA THR A 246 -104.61 -57.46 -28.43
C THR A 246 -106.03 -57.01 -28.13
N GLN A 247 -106.33 -55.71 -28.10
CA GLN A 247 -107.70 -55.21 -27.95
C GLN A 247 -108.63 -55.68 -29.07
N ASP A 248 -108.16 -55.69 -30.32
CA ASP A 248 -108.92 -56.22 -31.46
C ASP A 248 -109.18 -57.72 -31.30
N LEU A 249 -108.18 -58.49 -30.88
CA LEU A 249 -108.32 -59.92 -30.58
C LEU A 249 -109.28 -60.17 -29.41
N GLU A 250 -109.18 -59.41 -28.32
CA GLU A 250 -110.14 -59.46 -27.19
C GLU A 250 -111.56 -59.12 -27.66
N SER A 251 -111.73 -58.11 -28.53
CA SER A 251 -113.05 -57.78 -29.07
C SER A 251 -113.60 -58.90 -29.97
N LYS A 252 -112.74 -59.57 -30.74
CA LYS A 252 -113.11 -60.74 -31.55
C LYS A 252 -113.48 -61.91 -30.64
N LEU A 253 -112.69 -62.16 -29.59
CA LEU A 253 -112.95 -63.17 -28.58
C LEU A 253 -114.31 -62.93 -27.90
N ASN A 254 -114.56 -61.72 -27.40
CA ASN A 254 -115.83 -61.35 -26.79
C ASN A 254 -117.02 -61.51 -27.77
N ARG A 255 -116.82 -61.22 -29.07
CA ARG A 255 -117.85 -61.48 -30.10
C ARG A 255 -118.07 -62.96 -30.34
N THR A 256 -117.01 -63.78 -30.36
CA THR A 256 -117.16 -65.23 -30.49
C THR A 256 -117.77 -65.85 -29.25
N ASP A 257 -117.43 -65.35 -28.06
CA ASP A 257 -118.02 -65.77 -26.79
C ASP A 257 -119.49 -65.39 -26.74
N ALA A 258 -119.88 -64.18 -27.14
CA ALA A 258 -121.29 -63.80 -27.25
C ALA A 258 -122.06 -64.68 -28.26
N LYS A 259 -121.44 -65.02 -29.40
CA LYS A 259 -122.04 -65.98 -30.36
C LYS A 259 -122.16 -67.38 -29.79
N LEU A 260 -121.17 -67.84 -29.02
CA LEU A 260 -121.21 -69.13 -28.33
C LEU A 260 -122.26 -69.13 -27.23
N GLU A 261 -122.41 -68.05 -26.47
CA GLU A 261 -123.48 -67.88 -25.50
C GLU A 261 -124.85 -67.90 -26.17
N ASP A 262 -125.03 -67.20 -27.30
CA ASP A 262 -126.29 -67.23 -28.04
C ASP A 262 -126.56 -68.60 -28.65
N ALA A 263 -125.55 -69.30 -29.19
CA ALA A 263 -125.68 -70.68 -29.65
C ALA A 263 -126.01 -71.63 -28.49
N ASN A 264 -125.41 -71.43 -27.30
CA ASN A 264 -125.74 -72.18 -26.09
C ASN A 264 -127.16 -71.89 -25.61
N LYS A 265 -127.63 -70.64 -25.69
CA LYS A 265 -129.03 -70.29 -25.41
C LYS A 265 -129.97 -70.95 -26.41
N GLN A 266 -129.63 -70.95 -27.70
CA GLN A 266 -130.40 -71.64 -28.73
C GLN A 266 -130.45 -73.16 -28.49
N LEU A 267 -129.32 -73.77 -28.13
CA LEU A 267 -129.26 -75.18 -27.72
C LEU A 267 -130.07 -75.43 -26.45
N GLN A 268 -130.02 -74.55 -25.45
CA GLN A 268 -130.88 -74.63 -24.27
C GLN A 268 -132.36 -74.53 -24.64
N THR A 269 -132.76 -73.60 -25.51
CA THR A 269 -134.15 -73.49 -25.98
C THR A 269 -134.58 -74.71 -26.75
N GLN A 270 -133.72 -75.26 -27.63
CA GLN A 270 -133.99 -76.52 -28.32
C GLN A 270 -134.09 -77.69 -27.35
N THR A 271 -133.28 -77.70 -26.29
CA THR A 271 -133.35 -78.73 -25.24
C THR A 271 -134.64 -78.61 -24.44
N THR A 272 -135.08 -77.39 -24.10
CA THR A 272 -136.37 -77.16 -23.43
C THR A 272 -137.54 -77.47 -24.35
N ASP A 273 -137.44 -77.16 -25.64
CA ASP A 273 -138.48 -77.53 -26.62
C ASP A 273 -138.55 -79.04 -26.76
N LEU A 274 -137.41 -79.74 -26.86
CA LEU A 274 -137.35 -81.21 -26.84
C LEU A 274 -137.89 -81.80 -25.54
N GLN A 275 -137.63 -81.18 -24.39
CA GLN A 275 -138.23 -81.57 -23.11
C GLN A 275 -139.75 -81.35 -23.13
N GLN A 276 -140.25 -80.24 -23.68
CA GLN A 276 -141.69 -80.00 -23.84
C GLN A 276 -142.33 -80.99 -24.84
N TYR A 277 -141.62 -81.36 -25.90
CA TYR A 277 -142.03 -82.44 -26.81
C TYR A 277 -142.04 -83.80 -26.11
N ALA A 278 -141.04 -84.09 -25.26
CA ALA A 278 -141.01 -85.30 -24.45
C ALA A 278 -142.14 -85.33 -23.41
N ASP A 279 -142.39 -84.22 -22.72
CA ASP A 279 -143.47 -84.07 -21.73
C ASP A 279 -144.85 -84.15 -22.39
N SER A 280 -145.02 -83.58 -23.60
CA SER A 280 -146.27 -83.71 -24.36
C SER A 280 -146.47 -85.12 -24.92
N ALA A 281 -145.40 -85.78 -25.39
CA ALA A 281 -145.44 -87.20 -25.75
C ALA A 281 -145.75 -88.09 -24.53
N GLN A 282 -145.23 -87.74 -23.34
CA GLN A 282 -145.53 -88.44 -22.10
C GLN A 282 -146.95 -88.16 -21.61
N ARG A 283 -147.48 -86.94 -21.80
CA ARG A 283 -148.90 -86.64 -21.57
C ARG A 283 -149.81 -87.40 -22.53
N GLN A 284 -149.44 -87.51 -23.81
CA GLN A 284 -150.16 -88.33 -24.78
C GLN A 284 -150.09 -89.81 -24.41
N ALA A 285 -148.93 -90.31 -23.94
CA ALA A 285 -148.80 -91.68 -23.42
C ALA A 285 -149.68 -91.90 -22.19
N SER A 286 -149.73 -90.95 -21.24
CA SER A 286 -150.62 -91.04 -20.08
C SER A 286 -152.10 -90.93 -20.47
N GLN A 287 -152.47 -90.17 -21.50
CA GLN A 287 -153.84 -90.12 -22.03
C GLN A 287 -154.22 -91.43 -22.74
N ILE A 288 -153.27 -92.08 -23.40
CA ILE A 288 -153.46 -93.43 -23.95
C ILE A 288 -153.64 -94.44 -22.80
N ASP A 289 -152.83 -94.37 -21.75
CA ASP A 289 -152.99 -95.23 -20.56
C ASP A 289 -154.33 -94.98 -19.85
N GLU A 290 -154.78 -93.72 -19.73
CA GLU A 290 -156.07 -93.36 -19.14
C GLU A 290 -157.26 -93.84 -19.98
N LEU A 291 -157.14 -93.78 -21.31
CA LEU A 291 -158.14 -94.33 -22.24
C LEU A 291 -158.15 -95.88 -22.21
N THR A 292 -157.00 -96.50 -21.99
CA THR A 292 -156.86 -97.97 -21.84
C THR A 292 -157.48 -98.43 -20.53
N GLN A 293 -157.24 -97.72 -19.42
CA GLN A 293 -157.91 -97.96 -18.13
C GLN A 293 -159.43 -97.67 -18.18
N ARG A 294 -159.87 -96.69 -18.98
CA ARG A 294 -161.31 -96.46 -19.23
C ARG A 294 -161.96 -97.57 -20.06
N LEU A 295 -161.20 -98.22 -20.95
CA LEU A 295 -161.65 -99.41 -21.67
C LEU A 295 -161.73 -100.64 -20.74
N GLU A 296 -160.74 -100.85 -19.87
CA GLU A 296 -160.74 -101.94 -18.88
C GLU A 296 -161.83 -101.77 -17.80
N SER A 297 -162.12 -100.54 -17.38
CA SER A 297 -163.22 -100.23 -16.44
C SER A 297 -164.62 -100.28 -17.09
N ALA A 298 -164.71 -100.13 -18.42
CA ALA A 298 -165.93 -100.42 -19.17
C ALA A 298 -166.13 -101.93 -19.41
N GLN A 299 -165.04 -102.71 -19.52
CA GLN A 299 -165.10 -104.18 -19.64
C GLN A 299 -165.38 -104.88 -18.31
N SER A 300 -164.92 -104.37 -17.16
CA SER A 300 -165.25 -104.94 -15.83
C SER A 300 -166.68 -104.62 -15.35
N LYS A 301 -167.32 -103.55 -15.85
CA LYS A 301 -168.74 -103.23 -15.56
C LYS A 301 -169.76 -104.03 -16.37
N VAL A 302 -169.32 -104.92 -17.27
CA VAL A 302 -170.19 -105.86 -18.00
C VAL A 302 -170.21 -107.26 -17.35
N GLN A 303 -169.38 -107.54 -16.33
CA GLN A 303 -169.32 -108.86 -15.67
C GLN A 303 -169.96 -108.95 -14.27
N ASP A 304 -170.40 -107.84 -13.66
CA ASP A 304 -170.98 -107.82 -12.29
C ASP A 304 -172.51 -107.55 -12.25
N PHE A 305 -173.27 -107.94 -13.27
CA PHE A 305 -174.72 -108.13 -13.17
C PHE A 305 -175.18 -109.45 -13.80
N THR A 306 -174.53 -110.54 -13.36
CA THR A 306 -175.12 -111.87 -13.30
C THR A 306 -174.77 -112.49 -11.94
N VAL A 307 -175.82 -112.77 -11.16
CA VAL A 307 -175.89 -113.50 -9.87
C VAL A 307 -175.68 -112.64 -8.60
N SER A 308 -176.69 -111.89 -8.16
CA SER A 308 -177.78 -112.38 -7.30
C SER A 308 -178.86 -111.31 -7.10
#